data_AF-A0A0K8VG16-F1
#
_entry.id   AF-A0A0K8VG16-F1
#
_cell.length_a   1.000
_cell.length_b   1.000
_cell.length_c   1.000
_cell.angle_alpha   90.00
_cell.angle_beta   90.00
_cell.angle_gamma   90.00
#
_symmetry.space_group_name_H-M   'P 1'
#
loop_
_entity.id
_entity.type
_entity.pdbx_description
1 polymer ?
#
loop_
_entity_poly.entity_id
_entity_poly.type
_entity_poly.pdbx_seq_one_letter_code
_entity_poly.pdbx_strand_id
1 'polypeptide(L)'
;MNTFLLVCAIGLFLAVTSCQSQHHHGHPNQNNIPRDEKASDHRDHHRESTTWIPILKYNKEQSEDGSYKTEYETGNNIVHEETGFLKDFSETNPNGVLVQHGQYSYQSPEGDVVNVQYTADENGFRATGDHIPTPPAIPDEIQKGLDQIYAGIKLQQERLEQRAKSDPDFARKLEERRLANKNGQYIGPLENA
;
A
#
# COMPACT_ATOMS: atom_id res chain seq x y z
N MET A 1 -47.24 16.38 60.70
CA MET A 1 -47.87 16.94 59.49
C MET A 1 -46.81 16.89 58.39
N ASN A 2 -46.85 16.08 57.34
CA ASN A 2 -47.85 15.14 56.83
C ASN A 2 -47.12 13.90 56.27
N THR A 3 -47.67 12.75 56.62
CA THR A 3 -47.45 11.41 56.07
C THR A 3 -48.09 11.28 54.68
N PHE A 4 -47.43 10.65 53.70
CA PHE A 4 -48.10 9.84 52.69
C PHE A 4 -47.20 8.66 52.26
N LEU A 5 -47.65 7.49 52.69
CA LEU A 5 -47.32 6.16 52.19
C LEU A 5 -47.85 6.01 50.75
N LEU A 6 -47.05 5.45 49.85
CA LEU A 6 -47.57 4.63 48.76
C LEU A 6 -46.65 3.42 48.54
N VAL A 7 -47.23 2.26 48.86
CA VAL A 7 -46.74 0.92 48.57
C VAL A 7 -47.17 0.56 47.15
N CYS A 8 -46.25 0.07 46.32
CA CYS A 8 -46.53 -0.86 45.21
C CYS A 8 -45.18 -1.49 44.82
N ALA A 9 -44.89 -2.70 45.28
CA ALA A 9 -45.33 -3.96 44.69
C ALA A 9 -44.49 -4.35 43.46
N ILE A 10 -43.53 -5.25 43.73
CA ILE A 10 -43.26 -6.50 43.00
C ILE A 10 -43.03 -6.36 41.49
N GLY A 11 -41.77 -6.61 41.09
CA GLY A 11 -41.40 -6.79 39.69
C GLY A 11 -39.97 -7.31 39.54
N LEU A 12 -39.66 -8.44 40.21
CA LEU A 12 -38.45 -9.22 39.97
C LEU A 12 -38.54 -9.82 38.56
N PHE A 13 -38.09 -9.09 37.53
CA PHE A 13 -37.87 -9.65 36.20
C PHE A 13 -36.47 -10.28 36.15
N LEU A 14 -36.38 -11.51 36.65
CA LEU A 14 -35.33 -12.45 36.27
C LEU A 14 -35.56 -12.83 34.80
N ALA A 15 -34.98 -12.05 33.89
CA ALA A 15 -34.83 -12.47 32.50
C ALA A 15 -33.68 -13.49 32.45
N VAL A 16 -34.04 -14.75 32.63
CA VAL A 16 -33.23 -15.91 32.26
C VAL A 16 -33.04 -15.82 30.74
N THR A 17 -31.95 -15.19 30.29
CA THR A 17 -31.55 -15.28 28.89
C THR A 17 -30.93 -16.65 28.71
N SER A 18 -31.77 -17.60 28.30
CA SER A 18 -31.38 -18.89 27.80
C SER A 18 -30.28 -18.70 26.75
N CYS A 19 -29.06 -19.12 27.08
CA CYS A 19 -27.97 -19.23 26.13
C CYS A 19 -28.37 -20.34 25.15
N GLN A 20 -29.02 -19.97 24.04
CA GLN A 20 -29.46 -20.92 23.04
C GLN A 20 -28.27 -21.20 22.12
N SER A 21 -27.69 -22.38 22.33
CA SER A 21 -26.70 -23.02 21.46
C SER A 21 -27.18 -22.94 20.01
N GLN A 22 -26.48 -22.17 19.18
CA GLN A 22 -26.75 -22.11 17.75
C GLN A 22 -26.20 -23.38 17.11
N HIS A 23 -27.11 -24.32 16.83
CA HIS A 23 -26.88 -25.41 15.91
C HIS A 23 -26.55 -24.84 14.52
N HIS A 24 -25.35 -25.13 14.04
CA HIS A 24 -25.00 -24.93 12.64
C HIS A 24 -25.96 -25.72 11.74
N HIS A 25 -26.64 -25.04 10.84
CA HIS A 25 -27.34 -25.64 9.71
C HIS A 25 -26.53 -25.38 8.45
N GLY A 26 -26.00 -26.46 7.88
CA GLY A 26 -25.31 -26.42 6.60
C GLY A 26 -26.29 -26.09 5.48
N HIS A 27 -25.94 -25.13 4.63
CA HIS A 27 -26.60 -24.91 3.36
C HIS A 27 -26.24 -26.04 2.38
N PRO A 28 -27.20 -26.75 1.78
CA PRO A 28 -26.92 -27.62 0.64
C PRO A 28 -26.67 -26.77 -0.60
N ASN A 29 -25.46 -26.86 -1.17
CA ASN A 29 -25.10 -26.26 -2.45
C ASN A 29 -25.61 -27.16 -3.59
N GLN A 30 -26.64 -26.72 -4.32
CA GLN A 30 -27.12 -27.36 -5.54
C GLN A 30 -26.46 -26.71 -6.77
N ASN A 31 -25.31 -27.25 -7.20
CA ASN A 31 -24.78 -26.99 -8.53
C ASN A 31 -24.58 -28.33 -9.26
N ASN A 32 -25.58 -28.73 -10.04
CA ASN A 32 -25.48 -29.84 -10.99
C ASN A 32 -24.80 -29.35 -12.27
N ILE A 33 -23.53 -29.73 -12.48
CA ILE A 33 -22.86 -29.62 -13.77
C ILE A 33 -22.93 -30.99 -14.46
N PRO A 34 -23.36 -31.10 -15.74
CA PRO A 34 -23.35 -32.35 -16.48
C PRO A 34 -21.94 -32.94 -16.57
N ARG A 35 -21.78 -34.20 -16.17
CA ARG A 35 -20.53 -34.95 -16.27
C ARG A 35 -20.35 -35.41 -17.72
N ASP A 36 -19.43 -34.77 -18.46
CA ASP A 36 -18.86 -35.36 -19.67
C ASP A 36 -18.05 -36.59 -19.27
N GLU A 37 -18.54 -37.78 -19.63
CA GLU A 37 -17.75 -39.00 -19.57
C GLU A 37 -16.66 -38.96 -20.65
N LYS A 38 -15.40 -38.83 -20.22
CA LYS A 38 -14.26 -39.23 -21.07
C LYS A 38 -13.38 -40.25 -20.35
N ALA A 39 -13.13 -41.33 -21.07
CA ALA A 39 -12.50 -42.55 -20.60
C ALA A 39 -11.05 -42.36 -20.13
N SER A 40 -10.76 -43.08 -19.05
CA SER A 40 -9.47 -43.56 -18.51
C SER A 40 -8.20 -43.24 -19.29
N ASP A 41 -7.36 -42.40 -18.68
CA ASP A 41 -5.90 -42.48 -18.81
C ASP A 41 -5.32 -42.54 -17.39
N HIS A 42 -4.54 -43.59 -17.11
CA HIS A 42 -3.95 -43.84 -15.79
C HIS A 42 -2.83 -42.83 -15.54
N ARG A 43 -3.16 -41.70 -14.92
CA ARG A 43 -2.17 -40.82 -14.31
C ARG A 43 -2.11 -41.13 -12.83
N ASP A 44 -0.92 -41.47 -12.34
CA ASP A 44 -0.60 -41.48 -10.91
C ASP A 44 -1.00 -40.12 -10.34
N HIS A 45 -2.20 -40.07 -9.76
CA HIS A 45 -2.62 -38.97 -8.93
C HIS A 45 -1.76 -39.04 -7.68
N HIS A 46 -0.66 -38.28 -7.70
CA HIS A 46 -0.03 -37.80 -6.48
C HIS A 46 -1.15 -37.32 -5.57
N ARG A 47 -1.48 -38.12 -4.56
CA ARG A 47 -2.49 -37.78 -3.58
C ARG A 47 -1.91 -36.64 -2.78
N GLU A 48 -2.26 -35.41 -3.14
CA GLU A 48 -2.12 -34.29 -2.23
C GLU A 48 -3.07 -34.54 -1.06
N SER A 49 -2.57 -35.24 -0.04
CA SER A 49 -3.24 -35.30 1.24
C SER A 49 -3.15 -33.90 1.84
N THR A 50 -4.27 -33.18 1.84
CA THR A 50 -4.38 -31.90 2.54
C THR A 50 -4.39 -32.18 4.04
N THR A 51 -3.21 -32.39 4.61
CA THR A 51 -3.04 -32.45 6.06
C THR A 51 -3.48 -31.10 6.63
N TRP A 52 -4.23 -31.12 7.73
CA TRP A 52 -4.62 -29.90 8.43
C TRP A 52 -3.38 -29.09 8.83
N ILE A 53 -3.36 -27.80 8.49
CA ILE A 53 -2.31 -26.85 8.87
C ILE A 53 -2.85 -25.96 10.00
N PRO A 54 -2.26 -25.99 11.21
CA PRO A 54 -2.75 -25.18 12.32
C PRO A 54 -2.40 -23.69 12.14
N ILE A 55 -3.18 -22.82 12.77
CA ILE A 55 -2.80 -21.42 12.99
C ILE A 55 -2.03 -21.37 14.32
N LEU A 56 -0.78 -20.94 14.29
CA LEU A 56 0.09 -20.83 15.46
C LEU A 56 -0.11 -19.50 16.19
N LYS A 57 -0.33 -18.42 15.43
CA LYS A 57 -0.58 -17.07 15.94
C LYS A 57 -1.68 -16.40 15.11
N TYR A 58 -2.54 -15.66 15.78
CA TYR A 58 -3.49 -14.76 15.14
C TYR A 58 -3.78 -13.60 16.07
N ASN A 59 -3.57 -12.38 15.60
CA ASN A 59 -3.95 -11.16 16.30
C ASN A 59 -4.53 -10.15 15.30
N LYS A 60 -5.54 -9.43 15.77
CA LYS A 60 -6.29 -8.44 15.00
C LYS A 60 -6.69 -7.31 15.93
N GLU A 61 -6.17 -6.13 15.65
CA GLU A 61 -6.42 -4.91 16.38
C GLU A 61 -7.15 -3.93 15.46
N GLN A 62 -8.15 -3.24 16.00
CA GLN A 62 -8.88 -2.20 15.28
C GLN A 62 -9.01 -0.99 16.20
N SER A 63 -8.56 0.15 15.69
CA SER A 63 -8.53 1.42 16.40
C SER A 63 -9.82 2.22 16.17
N GLU A 64 -10.09 3.19 17.05
CA GLU A 64 -11.25 4.08 16.94
C GLU A 64 -11.18 5.01 15.71
N ASP A 65 -9.98 5.31 15.22
CA ASP A 65 -9.72 6.13 14.03
C ASP A 65 -9.92 5.36 12.71
N GLY A 66 -10.30 4.08 12.78
CA GLY A 66 -10.48 3.20 11.62
C GLY A 66 -9.19 2.57 11.12
N SER A 67 -8.04 2.86 11.73
CA SER A 67 -6.82 2.09 11.49
C SER A 67 -6.93 0.68 12.06
N TYR A 68 -6.16 -0.25 11.51
CA TYR A 68 -6.13 -1.62 11.98
C TYR A 68 -4.74 -2.23 11.83
N LYS A 69 -4.54 -3.33 12.56
CA LYS A 69 -3.37 -4.18 12.45
C LYS A 69 -3.79 -5.64 12.47
N THR A 70 -3.22 -6.46 11.62
CA THR A 70 -3.41 -7.91 11.59
C THR A 70 -2.07 -8.60 11.56
N GLU A 71 -1.98 -9.75 12.23
CA GLU A 71 -0.82 -10.63 12.17
C GLU A 71 -1.29 -12.08 12.29
N TYR A 72 -0.70 -12.98 11.51
CA TYR A 72 -0.94 -14.40 11.65
C TYR A 72 0.28 -15.24 11.27
N GLU A 73 0.34 -16.43 11.85
CA GLU A 73 1.37 -17.44 11.59
C GLU A 73 0.71 -18.81 11.46
N THR A 74 1.11 -19.58 10.48
CA THR A 74 0.59 -20.93 10.22
C THR A 74 1.66 -21.99 10.47
N GLY A 75 1.24 -23.24 10.71
CA GLY A 75 2.12 -24.37 10.97
C GLY A 75 2.99 -24.81 9.79
N ASN A 76 2.78 -24.23 8.60
CA ASN A 76 3.62 -24.43 7.42
C ASN A 76 4.51 -23.20 7.12
N ASN A 77 4.89 -22.44 8.16
CA ASN A 77 5.80 -21.30 8.08
C ASN A 77 5.31 -20.14 7.20
N ILE A 78 3.98 -19.94 7.08
CA ILE A 78 3.46 -18.71 6.50
C ILE A 78 3.32 -17.70 7.63
N VAL A 79 4.00 -16.57 7.49
CA VAL A 79 3.90 -15.43 8.42
C VAL A 79 3.36 -14.24 7.64
N HIS A 80 2.42 -13.52 8.21
CA HIS A 80 1.87 -12.31 7.62
C HIS A 80 1.64 -11.25 8.69
N GLU A 81 1.98 -10.01 8.37
CA GLU A 81 1.61 -8.83 9.14
C GLU A 81 1.17 -7.72 8.22
N GLU A 82 0.14 -6.98 8.62
CA GLU A 82 -0.40 -5.87 7.86
C GLU A 82 -0.93 -4.79 8.81
N THR A 83 -0.74 -3.54 8.42
CA THR A 83 -1.41 -2.39 8.99
C THR A 83 -2.13 -1.62 7.89
N GLY A 84 -3.26 -1.02 8.24
CA GLY A 84 -3.99 -0.17 7.31
C GLY A 84 -4.62 1.02 8.01
N PHE A 85 -4.76 2.13 7.27
CA PHE A 85 -5.41 3.35 7.74
C PHE A 85 -6.08 4.09 6.58
N LEU A 86 -7.05 4.95 6.91
CA LEU A 86 -7.77 5.74 5.93
C LEU A 86 -7.17 7.15 5.84
N LYS A 87 -6.60 7.48 4.68
CA LYS A 87 -6.07 8.80 4.34
C LYS A 87 -7.17 9.66 3.71
N ASP A 88 -7.08 10.98 3.91
CA ASP A 88 -7.97 11.98 3.29
C ASP A 88 -9.48 11.76 3.52
N PHE A 89 -9.84 11.07 4.62
CA PHE A 89 -11.23 10.92 5.03
C PHE A 89 -11.75 12.22 5.63
N SER A 90 -12.80 12.76 5.03
CA SER A 90 -13.47 13.98 5.49
C SER A 90 -14.94 14.01 5.05
N GLU A 91 -15.72 14.97 5.54
CA GLU A 91 -17.09 15.20 5.07
C GLU A 91 -17.16 15.48 3.56
N THR A 92 -16.12 16.10 2.99
CA THR A 92 -16.01 16.38 1.55
C THR A 92 -15.46 15.21 0.73
N ASN A 93 -14.78 14.26 1.39
CA ASN A 93 -14.19 13.06 0.80
C ASN A 93 -14.58 11.82 1.63
N PRO A 94 -15.87 11.40 1.58
CA PRO A 94 -16.38 10.33 2.45
C PRO A 94 -15.80 8.94 2.12
N ASN A 95 -15.17 8.78 0.96
CA ASN A 95 -14.54 7.51 0.58
C ASN A 95 -13.11 7.38 1.11
N GLY A 96 -12.41 8.51 1.34
CA GLY A 96 -10.98 8.53 1.66
C GLY A 96 -10.13 7.70 0.68
N VAL A 97 -8.92 7.36 1.11
CA VAL A 97 -8.05 6.39 0.47
C VAL A 97 -7.55 5.41 1.52
N LEU A 98 -7.82 4.13 1.33
CA LEU A 98 -7.23 3.08 2.17
C LEU A 98 -5.76 2.91 1.80
N VAL A 99 -4.88 3.15 2.78
CA VAL A 99 -3.45 2.86 2.69
C VAL A 99 -3.17 1.62 3.51
N GLN A 100 -2.63 0.57 2.89
CA GLN A 100 -2.19 -0.67 3.52
C GLN A 100 -0.70 -0.87 3.34
N HIS A 101 -0.03 -1.24 4.42
CA HIS A 101 1.36 -1.69 4.42
C HIS A 101 1.42 -3.06 5.08
N GLY A 102 2.13 -3.99 4.47
CA GLY A 102 2.30 -5.30 5.07
C GLY A 102 3.48 -6.05 4.53
N GLN A 103 3.73 -7.18 5.14
CA GLN A 103 4.67 -8.15 4.64
C GLN A 103 4.14 -9.56 4.88
N TYR A 104 4.54 -10.47 4.01
CA TYR A 104 4.31 -11.89 4.20
C TYR A 104 5.55 -12.68 3.81
N SER A 105 5.75 -13.79 4.51
CA SER A 105 6.77 -14.76 4.17
C SER A 105 6.20 -16.17 4.11
N TYR A 106 6.77 -16.99 3.25
CA TYR A 106 6.43 -18.40 3.12
C TYR A 106 7.67 -19.20 2.67
N GLN A 107 7.64 -20.51 2.89
CA GLN A 107 8.67 -21.39 2.39
C GLN A 107 8.31 -21.89 0.99
N SER A 108 9.20 -21.70 0.02
CA SER A 108 9.02 -22.18 -1.35
C SER A 108 9.15 -23.70 -1.42
N PRO A 109 8.63 -24.35 -2.48
CA PRO A 109 8.83 -25.78 -2.73
C PRO A 109 10.32 -26.19 -2.80
N GLU A 110 11.20 -25.26 -3.14
CA GLU A 110 12.66 -25.43 -3.22
C GLU A 110 13.34 -25.33 -1.84
N GLY A 111 12.60 -24.90 -0.81
CA GLY A 111 13.07 -24.77 0.58
C GLY A 111 13.50 -23.37 0.99
N ASP A 112 13.52 -22.43 0.05
CA ASP A 112 13.92 -21.03 0.28
C ASP A 112 12.82 -20.24 0.99
N VAL A 113 13.19 -19.32 1.87
CA VAL A 113 12.22 -18.40 2.50
C VAL A 113 11.99 -17.23 1.58
N VAL A 114 10.76 -17.11 1.10
CA VAL A 114 10.31 -16.02 0.25
C VAL A 114 9.71 -14.94 1.13
N ASN A 115 10.25 -13.71 1.06
CA ASN A 115 9.72 -12.55 1.77
C ASN A 115 9.21 -11.48 0.80
N VAL A 116 8.00 -10.99 1.01
CA VAL A 116 7.37 -9.91 0.24
C VAL A 116 6.94 -8.81 1.18
N GLN A 117 7.37 -7.59 0.90
CA GLN A 117 6.82 -6.37 1.49
C GLN A 117 5.93 -5.68 0.45
N TYR A 118 4.84 -5.05 0.87
CA TYR A 118 3.96 -4.35 -0.04
C TYR A 118 3.38 -3.06 0.54
N THR A 119 3.01 -2.18 -0.38
CA THR A 119 2.22 -0.97 -0.12
C THR A 119 1.07 -0.94 -1.12
N ALA A 120 -0.15 -0.73 -0.63
CA ALA A 120 -1.33 -0.49 -1.44
C ALA A 120 -1.95 0.86 -1.05
N ASP A 121 -2.07 1.77 -2.01
CA ASP A 121 -2.60 3.13 -1.82
C ASP A 121 -3.18 3.67 -3.14
N GLU A 122 -3.31 5.00 -3.30
CA GLU A 122 -3.81 5.65 -4.53
C GLU A 122 -3.01 5.27 -5.78
N ASN A 123 -1.74 4.90 -5.62
CA ASN A 123 -0.85 4.52 -6.70
C ASN A 123 -0.88 3.00 -6.98
N GLY A 124 -1.87 2.28 -6.43
CA GLY A 124 -2.08 0.84 -6.63
C GLY A 124 -1.22 -0.03 -5.71
N PHE A 125 -1.15 -1.33 -6.02
CA PHE A 125 -0.36 -2.30 -5.26
C PHE A 125 1.09 -2.34 -5.75
N ARG A 126 2.04 -2.13 -4.84
CA ARG A 126 3.48 -2.18 -5.11
C ARG A 126 4.14 -3.11 -4.12
N ALA A 127 4.73 -4.18 -4.62
CA ALA A 127 5.44 -5.17 -3.81
C ALA A 127 6.94 -5.15 -4.11
N THR A 128 7.73 -5.44 -3.08
CA THR A 128 9.18 -5.60 -3.14
C THR A 128 9.57 -6.92 -2.49
N GLY A 129 10.57 -7.59 -3.06
CA GLY A 129 11.09 -8.87 -2.58
C GLY A 129 12.13 -9.41 -3.55
N ASP A 130 13.05 -10.25 -3.07
CA ASP A 130 14.19 -10.74 -3.87
C ASP A 130 13.80 -11.57 -5.10
N HIS A 131 12.58 -12.11 -5.07
CA HIS A 131 11.98 -12.93 -6.12
C HIS A 131 11.02 -12.12 -7.03
N ILE A 132 10.83 -10.82 -6.76
CA ILE A 132 10.03 -9.93 -7.59
C ILE A 132 10.95 -9.29 -8.62
N PRO A 133 10.66 -9.40 -9.93
CA PRO A 133 11.49 -8.80 -10.96
C PRO A 133 11.64 -7.28 -10.75
N THR A 134 12.88 -6.83 -10.59
CA THR A 134 13.19 -5.39 -10.56
C THR A 134 13.44 -4.88 -11.98
N PRO A 135 13.06 -3.63 -12.31
CA PRO A 135 13.50 -3.00 -13.53
C PRO A 135 15.04 -3.03 -13.63
N PRO A 136 15.60 -3.14 -14.85
CA PRO A 136 17.04 -3.08 -15.03
C PRO A 136 17.58 -1.73 -14.54
N ALA A 137 18.81 -1.73 -14.03
CA ALA A 137 19.50 -0.50 -13.65
C ALA A 137 19.59 0.46 -14.85
N ILE A 138 19.54 1.77 -14.56
CA ILE A 138 19.73 2.79 -15.59
C ILE A 138 21.14 2.62 -16.19
N PRO A 139 21.29 2.57 -17.53
CA PRO A 139 22.60 2.41 -18.17
C PRO A 139 23.55 3.57 -17.87
N ASP A 140 24.85 3.27 -17.76
CA ASP A 140 25.92 4.26 -17.49
C ASP A 140 25.94 5.39 -18.53
N GLU A 141 25.54 5.11 -19.77
CA GLU A 141 25.48 6.09 -20.85
C GLU A 141 24.45 7.19 -20.57
N ILE A 142 23.31 6.84 -19.97
CA ILE A 142 22.27 7.79 -19.61
C ILE A 142 22.77 8.69 -18.48
N GLN A 143 23.43 8.12 -17.48
CA GLN A 143 24.03 8.89 -16.40
C GLN A 143 25.10 9.85 -16.92
N LYS A 144 26.02 9.37 -17.78
CA LYS A 144 27.03 10.21 -18.44
C LYS A 144 26.39 11.33 -19.26
N GLY A 145 25.30 11.05 -19.97
CA GLY A 145 24.54 12.06 -20.71
C GLY A 145 23.98 13.15 -19.80
N LEU A 146 23.37 12.77 -18.67
CA LEU A 146 22.87 13.71 -17.66
C LEU A 146 24.00 14.56 -17.07
N ASP A 147 25.13 13.94 -16.75
CA ASP A 147 26.31 14.63 -16.21
C ASP A 147 26.88 15.65 -17.22
N GLN A 148 26.93 15.29 -18.50
CA GLN A 148 27.36 16.19 -19.58
C GLN A 148 26.42 17.38 -19.76
N ILE A 149 25.09 17.13 -19.73
CA ILE A 149 24.08 18.19 -19.80
C ILE A 149 24.24 19.13 -18.61
N TYR A 150 24.38 18.59 -17.40
CA TYR A 150 24.58 19.36 -16.18
C TYR A 150 25.86 20.20 -16.22
N ALA A 151 26.98 19.60 -16.64
CA ALA A 151 28.26 20.29 -16.80
C ALA A 151 28.17 21.42 -17.84
N GLY A 152 27.49 21.18 -18.96
CA GLY A 152 27.26 22.19 -20.00
C GLY A 152 26.45 23.38 -19.50
N ILE A 153 25.33 23.12 -18.82
CA ILE A 153 24.49 24.16 -18.20
C ILE A 153 25.29 24.98 -17.18
N LYS A 154 26.04 24.29 -16.30
CA LYS A 154 26.87 24.94 -15.28
C LYS A 154 27.95 25.83 -15.92
N LEU A 155 28.67 25.32 -16.91
CA LEU A 155 29.68 26.08 -17.63
C LEU A 155 29.08 27.31 -18.33
N GLN A 156 27.87 27.17 -18.89
CA GLN A 156 27.16 28.30 -19.49
C GLN A 156 26.83 29.36 -18.43
N GLN A 157 26.33 28.98 -17.26
CA GLN A 157 26.04 29.91 -16.16
C GLN A 157 27.31 30.64 -15.70
N GLU A 158 28.40 29.91 -15.47
CA GLU A 158 29.69 30.50 -15.08
C GLU A 158 30.20 31.51 -16.13
N ARG A 159 30.07 31.19 -17.42
CA ARG A 159 30.42 32.12 -18.50
C ARG A 159 29.58 33.39 -18.47
N LEU A 160 28.27 33.26 -18.26
CA LEU A 160 27.36 34.40 -18.16
C LEU A 160 27.73 35.28 -16.96
N GLU A 161 28.03 34.68 -15.81
CA GLU A 161 28.47 35.40 -14.62
C GLU A 161 29.82 36.10 -14.82
N GLN A 162 30.79 35.42 -15.44
CA GLN A 162 32.08 36.03 -15.79
C GLN A 162 31.89 37.24 -16.71
N ARG A 163 31.02 37.14 -17.72
CA ARG A 163 30.69 38.26 -18.60
C ARG A 163 30.00 39.40 -17.85
N ALA A 164 29.07 39.08 -16.94
CA ALA A 164 28.40 40.08 -16.10
C ALA A 164 29.38 40.82 -15.19
N LYS A 165 30.46 40.17 -14.74
CA LYS A 165 31.53 40.84 -13.97
C LYS A 165 32.31 41.85 -14.82
N SER A 166 32.51 41.58 -16.11
CA SER A 166 33.26 42.47 -17.02
C SER A 166 32.41 43.57 -17.67
N ASP A 167 31.11 43.34 -17.84
CA ASP A 167 30.19 44.20 -18.61
C ASP A 167 28.94 44.54 -17.77
N PRO A 168 28.82 45.78 -17.27
CA PRO A 168 27.67 46.22 -16.47
C PRO A 168 26.33 46.17 -17.21
N ASP A 169 26.32 46.42 -18.53
CA ASP A 169 25.08 46.36 -19.32
C ASP A 169 24.61 44.91 -19.47
N PHE A 170 25.57 43.98 -19.62
CA PHE A 170 25.27 42.56 -19.60
C PHE A 170 24.75 42.10 -18.23
N ALA A 171 25.31 42.59 -17.13
CA ALA A 171 24.84 42.27 -15.78
C ALA A 171 23.37 42.67 -15.56
N ARG A 172 22.98 43.86 -16.03
CA ARG A 172 21.59 44.33 -15.97
C ARG A 172 20.65 43.42 -16.76
N LYS A 173 21.04 42.99 -17.96
CA LYS A 173 20.25 42.06 -18.80
C LYS A 173 20.14 40.67 -18.18
N LEU A 174 21.22 40.18 -17.56
CA LEU A 174 21.22 38.90 -16.85
C LEU A 174 20.25 38.91 -15.67
N GLU A 175 20.20 40.02 -14.93
CA GLU A 175 19.26 40.20 -13.82
C GLU A 175 17.80 40.33 -14.30
N GLU A 176 17.57 41.07 -15.38
CA GLU A 176 16.27 41.15 -16.04
C GLU A 176 15.75 39.77 -16.46
N ARG A 177 16.63 38.93 -17.03
CA ARG A 177 16.31 37.52 -17.32
C ARG A 177 16.01 36.73 -16.06
N ARG A 178 16.80 36.88 -15.01
CA ARG A 178 16.58 36.17 -13.74
C ARG A 178 15.20 36.50 -13.17
N LEU A 179 14.79 37.77 -13.25
CA LEU A 179 13.48 38.22 -12.84
C LEU A 179 12.36 37.70 -13.75
N ALA A 180 12.57 37.72 -15.08
CA ALA A 180 11.62 37.18 -16.04
C ALA A 180 11.40 35.67 -15.85
N ASN A 181 12.47 34.88 -15.68
CA ASN A 181 12.40 33.45 -15.39
C ASN A 181 11.64 33.17 -14.09
N LYS A 182 11.85 33.97 -13.03
CA LYS A 182 11.11 33.86 -11.77
C LYS A 182 9.60 34.10 -11.96
N ASN A 183 9.24 34.94 -12.92
CA ASN A 183 7.86 35.28 -13.25
C ASN A 183 7.29 34.41 -14.40
N GLY A 184 8.03 33.39 -14.87
CA GLY A 184 7.61 32.53 -15.98
C GLY A 184 7.61 33.20 -17.35
N GLN A 185 8.28 34.35 -17.50
CA GLN A 185 8.39 35.08 -18.76
C GLN A 185 9.68 34.69 -19.51
N TYR A 186 9.52 34.21 -20.75
CA TYR A 186 10.65 33.91 -21.62
C TYR A 186 11.07 35.16 -22.41
N ILE A 187 12.32 35.59 -22.23
CA ILE A 187 12.86 36.80 -22.90
C ILE A 187 13.95 36.51 -23.94
N GLY A 188 14.03 35.26 -24.44
CA GLY A 188 14.99 34.86 -25.47
C GLY A 188 16.42 34.64 -24.97
N PRO A 189 17.33 34.10 -25.81
CA PRO A 189 18.77 33.96 -25.55
C PRO A 189 19.45 35.30 -25.19
N LEU A 190 20.44 35.28 -24.29
CA LEU A 190 21.36 36.41 -24.09
C LEU A 190 22.43 36.35 -25.20
N GLU A 191 22.03 36.46 -26.46
CA GLU A 191 22.95 36.49 -27.61
C GLU A 191 23.19 37.93 -28.09
N ASN A 192 24.46 38.25 -28.30
CA ASN A 192 25.01 39.41 -29.05
C ASN A 192 24.33 40.77 -28.84
N ALA A 193 24.61 41.40 -27.71
CA ALA A 193 24.80 42.85 -27.63
C ALA A 193 26.27 43.13 -27.34
#